data_AF-A0A9J7EV57-F1
#
_entry.id   AF-A0A9J7EV57-F1
#
_cell.length_a   1.000
_cell.length_b   1.000
_cell.length_c   1.000
_cell.angle_alpha   90.00
_cell.angle_beta   90.00
_cell.angle_gamma   90.00
#
_symmetry.space_group_name_H-M   'P 1'
#
loop_
_entity.id
_entity.type
_entity.pdbx_description
1 polymer ?
#
loop_
_entity_poly.entity_id
_entity_poly.type
_entity_poly.pdbx_seq_one_letter_code
_entity_poly.pdbx_strand_id
1 'polypeptide(L)'
;MKITQTLKNFNKKRVRQLRLSEESETTQQEQSCCFVFCTNTQTNSDLKFYKFPDGKKDGDQATKWLMAIQTANGRWWRQRPQSAVCAEHFVSGAPSRAPADVDYAPSIFPKDSSALCKYAILFNSHTNNVYCAQTL
;
A
#
# COMPACT_ATOMS: atom_id res chain seq x y z
N MET A 1 55.10 -6.92 -18.10
CA MET A 1 53.62 -6.78 -18.08
C MET A 1 53.11 -7.38 -16.78
N LYS A 2 52.28 -6.63 -16.05
CA LYS A 2 51.59 -7.04 -14.81
C LYS A 2 50.54 -8.10 -15.20
N ILE A 3 50.21 -9.09 -14.38
CA ILE A 3 49.19 -8.99 -13.34
C ILE A 3 49.37 -10.17 -12.36
N THR A 4 49.63 -9.86 -11.10
CA THR A 4 49.49 -10.77 -9.96
C THR A 4 48.05 -10.71 -9.46
N GLN A 5 47.34 -11.84 -9.46
CA GLN A 5 46.01 -11.95 -8.84
C GLN A 5 46.15 -12.64 -7.48
N THR A 6 46.15 -11.84 -6.42
CA THR A 6 46.05 -12.33 -5.04
C THR A 6 44.57 -12.33 -4.67
N LEU A 7 43.94 -13.52 -4.62
CA LEU A 7 42.61 -13.67 -4.04
C LEU A 7 42.73 -13.58 -2.52
N LYS A 8 42.25 -12.46 -1.96
CA LYS A 8 42.23 -12.22 -0.53
C LYS A 8 41.09 -13.00 0.11
N ASN A 9 41.48 -13.95 0.96
CA ASN A 9 40.61 -14.65 1.91
C ASN A 9 39.91 -13.62 2.82
N PHE A 10 38.59 -13.51 2.71
CA PHE A 10 37.79 -12.78 3.68
C PHE A 10 37.25 -13.74 4.74
N ASN A 11 37.85 -13.69 5.93
CA ASN A 11 37.45 -14.47 7.07
C ASN A 11 36.32 -13.72 7.83
N LYS A 12 35.15 -14.37 7.93
CA LYS A 12 33.96 -13.88 8.63
C LYS A 12 34.21 -13.81 10.14
N LYS A 13 33.72 -12.73 10.76
CA LYS A 13 33.61 -12.46 12.22
C LYS A 13 34.87 -11.89 12.88
N ARG A 14 34.97 -10.55 12.98
CA ARG A 14 35.45 -9.88 14.22
C ARG A 14 35.34 -8.35 14.13
N VAL A 15 34.17 -7.76 14.37
CA VAL A 15 34.14 -6.38 14.93
C VAL A 15 32.95 -6.28 15.88
N ARG A 16 33.22 -6.56 17.17
CA ARG A 16 32.41 -6.04 18.26
C ARG A 16 32.98 -4.66 18.61
N GLN A 17 32.15 -3.64 18.43
CA GLN A 17 32.03 -2.49 19.32
C GLN A 17 33.19 -1.50 19.39
N LEU A 18 33.10 -0.46 18.57
CA LEU A 18 33.46 0.90 18.97
C LEU A 18 32.24 1.78 18.70
N ARG A 19 31.69 2.36 19.77
CA ARG A 19 30.56 3.30 19.75
C ARG A 19 31.00 4.57 19.02
N LEU A 20 30.45 4.79 17.83
CA LEU A 20 30.22 6.11 17.26
C LEU A 20 28.70 6.28 17.27
N SER A 21 28.23 7.47 17.63
CA SER A 21 26.82 7.85 17.61
C SER A 21 26.23 7.56 16.23
N GLU A 22 25.56 6.41 16.10
CA GLU A 22 24.69 6.07 15.00
C GLU A 22 23.48 7.00 15.10
N GLU A 23 23.59 8.17 14.50
CA GLU A 23 22.41 8.82 13.94
C GLU A 23 21.84 7.82 12.96
N SER A 24 20.79 7.11 13.40
CA SER A 24 20.12 6.13 12.57
C SER A 24 19.48 6.90 11.42
N GLU A 25 20.19 7.00 10.30
CA GLU A 25 19.58 7.19 8.99
C GLU A 25 18.74 5.93 8.74
N THR A 26 17.58 5.89 9.42
CA THR A 26 16.43 5.15 8.94
C THR A 26 16.18 5.73 7.56
N THR A 27 16.63 5.04 6.52
CA THR A 27 16.18 5.28 5.16
C THR A 27 14.68 4.97 5.19
N GLN A 28 13.89 5.97 5.58
CA GLN A 28 12.44 5.91 5.59
C GLN A 28 12.06 5.75 4.13
N GLN A 29 11.80 4.50 3.74
CA GLN A 29 11.43 4.20 2.37
C GLN A 29 10.07 4.87 2.12
N GLU A 30 10.08 5.91 1.29
CA GLU A 30 8.94 6.77 1.01
C GLU A 30 7.73 5.92 0.59
N GLN A 31 6.62 6.10 1.31
CA GLN A 31 5.38 5.39 1.00
C GLN A 31 4.69 6.06 -0.19
N SER A 32 4.13 5.24 -1.09
CA SER A 32 3.25 5.71 -2.16
C SER A 32 1.90 5.02 -2.11
N CYS A 33 0.86 5.73 -2.53
CA CYS A 33 -0.46 5.13 -2.60
C CYS A 33 -0.49 4.00 -3.64
N CYS A 34 -1.13 2.89 -3.30
CA CYS A 34 -1.19 1.73 -4.18
C CYS A 34 -2.25 1.82 -5.27
N PHE A 35 -3.21 2.75 -5.19
CA PHE A 35 -4.23 2.95 -6.23
C PHE A 35 -3.61 3.63 -7.46
N VAL A 36 -3.79 3.05 -8.66
CA VAL A 36 -3.07 3.45 -9.88
C VAL A 36 -3.31 4.92 -10.28
N PHE A 37 -4.51 5.44 -10.01
CA PHE A 37 -4.87 6.83 -10.31
C PHE A 37 -4.75 7.76 -9.10
N CYS A 38 -4.20 7.29 -7.99
CA CYS A 38 -3.88 8.11 -6.83
C CYS A 38 -2.40 8.48 -6.87
N THR A 39 -2.12 9.77 -7.05
CA THR A 39 -0.75 10.29 -7.12
C THR A 39 -0.16 10.65 -5.76
N ASN A 40 -0.87 10.37 -4.66
CA ASN A 40 -0.44 10.72 -3.31
C ASN A 40 0.78 9.88 -2.88
N THR A 41 1.80 10.58 -2.41
CA THR A 41 3.02 10.05 -1.83
C THR A 41 3.27 10.74 -0.48
N GLN A 42 4.11 10.12 0.35
CA GLN A 42 4.51 10.71 1.62
C GLN A 42 5.25 12.05 1.46
N THR A 43 5.80 12.31 0.28
CA THR A 43 6.55 13.52 -0.04
C THR A 43 5.72 14.64 -0.64
N ASN A 44 4.54 14.35 -1.22
CA ASN A 44 3.70 15.34 -1.88
C ASN A 44 2.37 15.62 -1.19
N SER A 45 2.10 14.95 -0.06
CA SER A 45 0.83 15.07 0.67
C SER A 45 1.05 14.97 2.18
N ASP A 46 0.24 15.70 2.96
CA ASP A 46 0.20 15.62 4.42
C ASP A 46 -0.70 14.47 4.93
N LEU A 47 -1.04 13.54 4.04
CA LEU A 47 -1.95 12.44 4.33
C LEU A 47 -1.24 11.33 5.12
N LYS A 48 -2.03 10.63 5.95
CA LYS A 48 -1.55 9.39 6.57
C LYS A 48 -1.56 8.26 5.55
N PHE A 49 -0.52 7.43 5.61
CA PHE A 49 -0.38 6.23 4.80
C PHE A 49 -0.50 4.99 5.68
N TYR A 50 -1.48 4.15 5.38
CA TYR A 50 -1.77 2.94 6.12
C TYR A 50 -1.21 1.72 5.40
N LYS A 51 -0.41 0.94 6.12
CA LYS A 51 0.09 -0.34 5.64
C LYS A 51 -1.04 -1.34 5.58
N PHE A 52 -0.88 -2.33 4.71
CA PHE A 52 -1.81 -3.45 4.65
C PHE A 52 -1.91 -4.17 6.00
N PRO A 53 -3.11 -4.66 6.36
CA PRO A 53 -3.31 -5.52 7.51
C PRO A 53 -2.42 -6.77 7.43
N ASP A 54 -1.98 -7.26 8.59
CA ASP A 54 -1.19 -8.49 8.66
C ASP A 54 -2.10 -9.68 8.33
N GLY A 55 -1.88 -10.35 7.19
CA GLY A 55 -2.73 -11.46 6.76
C GLY A 55 -2.80 -12.64 7.74
N LYS A 56 -1.87 -12.76 8.70
CA LYS A 56 -1.92 -13.79 9.75
C LYS A 56 -2.83 -13.42 10.92
N LYS A 57 -2.95 -12.12 11.23
CA LYS A 57 -3.72 -11.61 12.37
C LYS A 57 -5.09 -11.11 11.95
N ASP A 58 -5.13 -10.41 10.82
CA ASP A 58 -6.27 -9.68 10.29
C ASP A 58 -6.60 -10.17 8.87
N GLY A 59 -6.63 -11.50 8.69
CA GLY A 59 -6.74 -12.14 7.37
C GLY A 59 -7.99 -11.72 6.57
N ASP A 60 -9.12 -11.55 7.24
CA ASP A 60 -10.36 -11.08 6.61
C ASP A 60 -10.23 -9.64 6.11
N GLN A 61 -9.60 -8.77 6.92
CA GLN A 61 -9.38 -7.38 6.55
C GLN A 61 -8.40 -7.27 5.38
N ALA A 62 -7.29 -8.01 5.45
CA ALA A 62 -6.30 -8.07 4.39
C ALA A 62 -6.93 -8.55 3.06
N THR A 63 -7.81 -9.54 3.13
CA THR A 63 -8.55 -10.06 1.97
C THR A 63 -9.46 -8.99 1.37
N LYS A 64 -10.27 -8.30 2.19
CA LYS A 64 -11.15 -7.22 1.69
C LYS A 64 -10.36 -6.06 1.09
N TRP A 65 -9.24 -5.66 1.68
CA TRP A 65 -8.36 -4.63 1.12
C TRP A 65 -7.80 -5.04 -0.24
N LEU A 66 -7.30 -6.27 -0.35
CA LEU A 66 -6.80 -6.81 -1.61
C LEU A 66 -7.89 -6.81 -2.68
N MET A 67 -9.11 -7.23 -2.35
CA MET A 67 -10.25 -7.22 -3.27
C MET A 67 -10.63 -5.81 -3.72
N ALA A 68 -10.66 -4.84 -2.80
CA ALA A 68 -10.94 -3.44 -3.13
C ALA A 68 -9.89 -2.87 -4.11
N ILE A 69 -8.61 -3.14 -3.85
CA ILE A 69 -7.51 -2.65 -4.67
C ILE A 69 -7.49 -3.35 -6.03
N GLN A 70 -7.74 -4.66 -6.09
CA GLN A 70 -7.85 -5.39 -7.36
C GLN A 70 -9.09 -4.98 -8.17
N THR A 71 -10.16 -4.54 -7.52
CA THR A 71 -11.32 -3.95 -8.20
C THR A 71 -10.94 -2.67 -8.93
N ALA A 72 -10.13 -1.81 -8.29
CA ALA A 72 -9.71 -0.55 -8.90
C ALA A 72 -8.53 -0.68 -9.87
N ASN A 73 -7.53 -1.50 -9.55
CA ASN A 73 -6.26 -1.59 -10.28
C ASN A 73 -6.20 -2.78 -11.25
N GLY A 74 -7.17 -3.70 -11.18
CA GLY A 74 -7.17 -4.96 -11.92
C GLY A 74 -6.66 -6.16 -11.11
N ARG A 75 -7.10 -7.36 -11.50
CA ARG A 75 -6.82 -8.62 -10.78
C ARG A 75 -5.35 -9.04 -10.74
N TRP A 76 -4.53 -8.53 -11.66
CA TRP A 76 -3.08 -8.80 -11.70
C TRP A 76 -2.28 -8.00 -10.67
N TRP A 77 -2.91 -7.02 -10.01
CA TRP A 77 -2.23 -6.19 -9.03
C TRP A 77 -1.72 -7.01 -7.85
N ARG A 78 -0.49 -6.70 -7.40
CA ARG A 78 0.16 -7.28 -6.23
C ARG A 78 0.79 -6.20 -5.37
N GLN A 79 0.78 -6.44 -4.07
CA GLN A 79 1.39 -5.56 -3.08
C GLN A 79 2.92 -5.49 -3.26
N ARG A 80 3.48 -4.28 -3.21
CA ARG A 80 4.93 -4.05 -3.10
C ARG A 80 5.27 -3.64 -1.66
N PRO A 81 6.55 -3.76 -1.22
CA PRO A 81 6.94 -3.41 0.15
C PRO A 81 6.62 -1.96 0.55
N GLN A 82 6.68 -1.03 -0.41
CA GLN A 82 6.38 0.39 -0.22
C GLN A 82 4.92 0.78 -0.50
N SER A 83 4.08 -0.20 -0.87
CA SER A 83 2.67 0.05 -1.18
C SER A 83 1.89 0.28 0.11
N ALA A 84 1.27 1.46 0.21
CA ALA A 84 0.35 1.83 1.28
C ALA A 84 -0.95 2.39 0.70
N VAL A 85 -1.98 2.47 1.53
CA VAL A 85 -3.24 3.15 1.20
C VAL A 85 -3.26 4.50 1.89
N CYS A 86 -3.45 5.60 1.16
CA CYS A 86 -3.55 6.92 1.78
C CYS A 86 -4.92 7.12 2.44
N ALA A 87 -4.99 8.05 3.40
CA ALA A 87 -6.18 8.36 4.17
C ALA A 87 -7.43 8.66 3.33
N GLU A 88 -7.29 9.28 2.16
CA GLU A 88 -8.42 9.64 1.28
C GLU A 88 -9.25 8.45 0.77
N HIS A 89 -8.73 7.23 0.87
CA HIS A 89 -9.47 6.04 0.47
C HIS A 89 -10.41 5.49 1.56
N PHE A 90 -10.43 6.14 2.74
CA PHE A 90 -11.31 5.84 3.87
C PHE A 90 -12.23 7.04 4.14
N VAL A 91 -13.49 6.79 4.45
CA VAL A 91 -14.52 7.81 4.72
C VAL A 91 -14.16 8.66 5.93
N SER A 92 -13.66 8.07 7.03
CA SER A 92 -13.17 8.83 8.18
C SER A 92 -11.70 9.26 8.07
N GLY A 93 -11.02 8.92 6.97
CA GLY A 93 -9.59 9.14 6.80
C GLY A 93 -8.69 8.10 7.48
N ALA A 94 -9.25 7.05 8.10
CA ALA A 94 -8.48 6.00 8.75
C ALA A 94 -9.21 4.64 8.67
N PRO A 95 -8.48 3.51 8.61
CA PRO A 95 -9.10 2.20 8.63
C PRO A 95 -9.62 1.82 10.02
N SER A 96 -10.81 1.23 10.05
CA SER A 96 -11.44 0.67 11.25
C SER A 96 -11.07 -0.80 11.44
N ARG A 97 -11.11 -1.30 12.68
CA ARG A 97 -10.94 -2.73 12.99
C ARG A 97 -12.24 -3.50 13.01
N ALA A 98 -13.38 -2.82 13.03
CA ALA A 98 -14.68 -3.46 13.12
C ALA A 98 -15.15 -3.93 11.73
N PRO A 99 -15.44 -5.24 11.51
CA PRO A 99 -15.78 -5.77 10.18
C PRO A 99 -17.03 -5.18 9.51
N ALA A 100 -17.94 -4.60 10.30
CA ALA A 100 -19.18 -3.97 9.85
C ALA A 100 -19.01 -2.46 9.56
N ASP A 101 -17.83 -1.91 9.84
CA ASP A 101 -17.53 -0.50 9.60
C ASP A 101 -17.24 -0.25 8.12
N VAL A 102 -17.69 0.89 7.61
CA VAL A 102 -17.43 1.36 6.25
C VAL A 102 -15.94 1.53 5.98
N ASP A 103 -15.16 1.86 7.02
CA ASP A 103 -13.71 2.04 6.94
C ASP A 103 -12.92 0.76 7.22
N TYR A 104 -13.58 -0.39 7.35
CA TYR A 104 -12.89 -1.66 7.49
C TYR A 104 -12.01 -1.98 6.27
N ALA A 105 -12.37 -1.48 5.09
CA ALA A 105 -11.60 -1.56 3.86
C ALA A 105 -11.68 -0.24 3.07
N PRO A 106 -10.68 0.09 2.23
CA PRO A 106 -10.76 1.26 1.39
C PRO A 106 -11.97 1.16 0.45
N SER A 107 -12.80 2.19 0.44
CA SER A 107 -14.07 2.22 -0.28
C SER A 107 -14.19 3.42 -1.22
N ILE A 108 -13.34 4.43 -1.06
CA ILE A 108 -13.27 5.59 -1.95
C ILE A 108 -12.20 5.30 -3.01
N PHE A 109 -12.60 5.22 -4.27
CA PHE A 109 -11.68 5.02 -5.39
C PHE A 109 -11.41 6.35 -6.10
N PRO A 110 -10.16 6.60 -6.52
CA PRO A 110 -9.85 7.82 -7.27
C PRO A 110 -10.67 7.81 -8.57
N LYS A 111 -11.39 8.90 -8.83
CA LYS A 111 -12.12 9.06 -10.09
C LYS A 111 -11.11 9.25 -11.21
N ASP A 112 -11.26 8.50 -12.30
CA ASP A 112 -10.50 8.75 -13.52
C ASP A 112 -10.63 10.22 -13.89
N SER A 113 -9.51 10.95 -13.95
CA SER A 113 -9.50 12.39 -14.25
C SER A 113 -9.81 12.72 -15.72
N SER A 114 -10.27 11.74 -16.51
CA SER A 114 -10.64 11.91 -17.91
C SER A 114 -12.10 11.54 -18.17
N ALA A 115 -13.03 12.40 -17.75
CA ALA A 115 -14.31 12.70 -18.42
C ALA A 115 -15.18 11.54 -19.02
N LEU A 116 -15.03 10.28 -18.64
CA LEU A 116 -15.74 9.14 -19.26
C LEU A 116 -16.15 8.02 -18.30
N CYS A 117 -16.08 8.20 -16.97
CA CYS A 117 -16.74 7.26 -16.07
C CYS A 117 -18.20 7.69 -15.86
N LYS A 118 -19.08 7.30 -16.79
CA LYS A 118 -20.55 7.39 -16.65
C LYS A 118 -21.13 6.37 -15.65
N TYR A 119 -20.29 5.77 -14.80
CA TYR A 119 -20.70 4.66 -13.95
C TYR A 119 -20.59 5.02 -12.48
N ALA A 120 -21.68 4.83 -11.75
CA ALA A 120 -21.68 4.85 -10.29
C ALA A 120 -21.22 3.47 -9.79
N ILE A 121 -20.30 3.46 -8.83
CA ILE A 121 -19.94 2.25 -8.09
C ILE A 121 -21.00 2.06 -7.02
N LEU A 122 -21.85 1.04 -7.17
CA LEU A 122 -22.89 0.70 -6.21
C LEU A 122 -22.47 -0.54 -5.41
N PHE A 123 -22.48 -0.41 -4.09
CA PHE A 123 -22.23 -1.51 -3.15
C PHE A 123 -23.56 -2.23 -2.84
N ASN A 124 -23.66 -3.51 -3.20
CA ASN A 124 -24.81 -4.33 -2.82
C ASN A 124 -24.51 -5.06 -1.51
N SER A 125 -25.16 -4.61 -0.42
CA SER A 125 -25.00 -5.16 0.93
C SER A 125 -25.54 -6.59 1.09
N HIS A 126 -26.47 -7.03 0.25
CA HIS A 126 -27.02 -8.39 0.30
C HIS A 126 -26.09 -9.42 -0.33
N THR A 127 -25.32 -9.04 -1.35
CA THR A 127 -24.45 -9.96 -2.09
C THR A 127 -22.97 -9.71 -1.83
N ASN A 128 -22.60 -8.69 -1.03
CA ASN A 128 -21.22 -8.21 -0.84
C ASN A 128 -20.48 -8.00 -2.17
N ASN A 129 -21.20 -7.63 -3.22
CA ASN A 129 -20.62 -7.39 -4.54
C ASN A 129 -20.65 -5.90 -4.85
N VAL A 130 -19.57 -5.45 -5.46
CA VAL A 130 -19.41 -4.11 -6.01
C VAL A 130 -19.68 -4.21 -7.50
N TYR A 131 -20.65 -3.45 -8.00
CA TYR A 131 -20.99 -3.45 -9.41
C TYR A 131 -20.84 -2.04 -9.99
N CYS A 132 -20.38 -2.01 -11.24
CA CYS A 132 -20.27 -0.80 -12.05
C CYS A 132 -21.60 -0.63 -12.81
N ALA A 133 -22.46 0.30 -12.39
CA ALA A 133 -23.75 0.54 -13.02
C ALA A 133 -23.73 1.83 -13.84
N GLN A 134 -24.16 1.75 -15.09
CA GLN A 134 -24.18 2.88 -16.01
C GLN A 134 -25.32 3.82 -15.59
N THR A 135 -25.00 5.03 -15.16
CA THR A 135 -26.01 6.07 -14.88
C THR A 135 -26.48 6.66 -16.22
N LEU A 136 -27.79 6.57 -16.47
CA LEU A 136 -28.48 7.11 -17.65
C LEU A 136 -28.53 8.64 -17.60
#